data_AF-A0A2U0AIU4-F1
#
_entry.id   AF-A0A2U0AIU4-F1
#
_cell.length_a   1.000
_cell.length_b   1.000
_cell.length_c   1.000
_cell.angle_alpha   90.00
_cell.angle_beta   90.00
_cell.angle_gamma   90.00
#
_symmetry.space_group_name_H-M   'P 1'
#
loop_
_entity.id
_entity.type
_entity.pdbx_description
1 polymer ?
#
loop_
_entity_poly.entity_id
_entity_poly.type
_entity_poly.pdbx_seq_one_letter_code
_entity_poly.pdbx_strand_id
1 'polypeptide(L)'
;QLPHLDLLHPIRRLFRNTWPDCRLVTLEQRLLGLQRHNDLPGSEAPQAWFDFLRAGSTARLAGVVEHNLQDILSLAMTHVALTQVIDQPERHAVDIAALARWQADHDTRAAYALLKRHRHTLPLSGKRLLGRLARRFGDWGLATETWDALSQMGCRSATEQLAKYHEHISRDLKRAQHYCERLPIDADQQRRLNRIVNKLHVQEMQPLLHP
;
A
#
# COMPACT_ATOMS: atom_id res chain seq x y z
N GLN A 1 -9.85 -1.62 -29.41
CA GLN A 1 -8.95 -2.61 -28.79
C GLN A 1 -9.53 -2.99 -27.44
N LEU A 2 -9.63 -4.28 -27.12
CA LEU A 2 -10.06 -4.72 -25.78
C LEU A 2 -8.88 -4.47 -24.81
N PRO A 3 -9.13 -3.88 -23.62
CA PRO A 3 -8.09 -3.72 -22.62
C PRO A 3 -7.57 -5.10 -22.19
N HIS A 4 -6.26 -5.27 -22.18
CA HIS A 4 -5.63 -6.50 -21.70
C HIS A 4 -5.72 -6.55 -20.17
N LEU A 5 -6.36 -7.58 -19.63
CA LEU A 5 -6.46 -7.82 -18.20
C LEU A 5 -5.39 -8.83 -17.77
N ASP A 6 -4.26 -8.33 -17.28
CA ASP A 6 -3.23 -9.15 -16.65
C ASP A 6 -3.49 -9.25 -15.13
N LEU A 7 -3.93 -10.42 -14.67
CA LEU A 7 -4.22 -10.69 -13.25
C LEU A 7 -2.96 -10.93 -12.41
N LEU A 8 -1.79 -11.13 -13.01
CA LEU A 8 -0.54 -11.30 -12.27
C LEU A 8 -0.15 -10.01 -11.53
N HIS A 9 -0.42 -8.86 -12.14
CA HIS A 9 -0.15 -7.55 -11.55
C HIS A 9 -0.94 -7.28 -10.26
N PRO A 10 -2.28 -7.38 -10.22
CA PRO A 10 -3.02 -7.20 -8.98
C PRO A 10 -2.65 -8.25 -7.92
N ILE A 11 -2.43 -9.52 -8.31
CA ILE A 11 -2.01 -10.56 -7.36
C ILE A 11 -0.66 -10.22 -6.72
N ARG A 12 0.36 -9.89 -7.52
CA ARG A 12 1.68 -9.50 -6.99
C ARG A 12 1.61 -8.25 -6.14
N ARG A 13 0.75 -7.29 -6.49
CA ARG A 13 0.57 -6.06 -5.72
C ARG A 13 0.01 -6.37 -4.33
N LEU A 14 -0.97 -7.26 -4.26
CA LEU A 14 -1.72 -7.56 -3.05
C LEU A 14 -1.04 -8.59 -2.14
N PHE A 15 -0.29 -9.54 -2.70
CA PHE A 15 0.15 -10.73 -1.97
C PHE A 15 1.67 -10.96 -1.93
N ARG A 16 2.50 -10.19 -2.65
CA ARG A 16 3.97 -10.39 -2.66
C ARG A 16 4.61 -10.41 -1.27
N ASN A 17 4.06 -9.64 -0.34
CA ASN A 17 4.61 -9.50 1.02
C ASN A 17 4.01 -10.51 2.01
N THR A 18 3.01 -11.30 1.60
CA THR A 18 2.25 -12.20 2.47
C THR A 18 2.26 -13.66 2.00
N TRP A 19 2.57 -13.92 0.73
CA TRP A 19 2.71 -15.25 0.14
C TRP A 19 4.18 -15.58 -0.15
N PRO A 20 4.55 -16.88 -0.22
CA PRO A 20 5.92 -17.28 -0.57
C PRO A 20 6.29 -16.91 -2.01
N ASP A 21 5.33 -16.98 -2.93
CA ASP A 21 5.44 -16.48 -4.30
C ASP A 21 4.04 -16.16 -4.86
N CYS A 22 3.99 -15.61 -6.08
CA CYS A 22 2.74 -15.30 -6.78
C CYS A 22 2.61 -16.12 -8.08
N ARG A 23 3.08 -17.37 -8.09
CA ARG A 23 2.83 -18.31 -9.19
C ARG A 23 1.37 -18.78 -9.14
N LEU A 24 0.86 -19.25 -10.27
CA LEU A 24 -0.53 -19.70 -10.38
C LEU A 24 -0.87 -20.82 -9.39
N VAL A 25 0.03 -21.80 -9.19
CA VAL A 25 -0.15 -22.87 -8.20
C VAL A 25 -0.34 -22.33 -6.78
N THR A 26 0.45 -21.34 -6.38
CA THR A 26 0.34 -20.71 -5.05
C THR A 26 -0.98 -19.94 -4.92
N LEU A 27 -1.37 -19.23 -5.98
CA LEU A 27 -2.64 -18.53 -6.06
C LEU A 27 -3.80 -19.50 -5.89
N GLU A 28 -3.83 -20.57 -6.65
CA GLU A 28 -4.86 -21.60 -6.62
C GLU A 28 -5.05 -22.17 -5.23
N GLN A 29 -3.94 -22.55 -4.57
CA GLN A 29 -3.97 -23.10 -3.22
C GLN A 29 -4.46 -22.08 -2.19
N ARG A 30 -3.95 -20.84 -2.23
CA ARG A 30 -4.18 -19.84 -1.17
C ARG A 30 -5.46 -19.03 -1.34
N LEU A 31 -5.90 -18.82 -2.58
CA LEU A 31 -7.03 -17.96 -2.89
C LEU A 31 -8.24 -18.75 -3.40
N LEU A 32 -8.03 -19.78 -4.21
CA LEU A 32 -9.13 -20.56 -4.81
C LEU A 32 -9.41 -21.87 -4.05
N GLY A 33 -8.52 -22.27 -3.13
CA GLY A 33 -8.62 -23.54 -2.42
C GLY A 33 -8.43 -24.78 -3.31
N LEU A 34 -7.82 -24.61 -4.49
CA LEU A 34 -7.61 -25.68 -5.45
C LEU A 34 -6.28 -26.40 -5.19
N GLN A 35 -6.30 -27.73 -5.29
CA GLN A 35 -5.12 -28.58 -5.29
C GLN A 35 -5.05 -29.35 -6.59
N ARG A 36 -3.92 -29.24 -7.29
CA ARG A 36 -3.67 -29.99 -8.51
C ARG A 36 -3.10 -31.37 -8.17
N HIS A 37 -3.70 -32.41 -8.71
CA HIS A 37 -3.21 -33.79 -8.63
C HIS A 37 -2.84 -34.27 -10.03
N ASN A 38 -1.65 -34.86 -10.19
CA ASN A 38 -1.17 -35.44 -11.45
C ASN A 38 -1.06 -34.45 -12.62
N ASP A 39 -0.78 -33.17 -12.35
CA ASP A 39 -0.62 -32.14 -13.39
C ASP A 39 0.69 -32.32 -14.17
N LEU A 40 0.63 -32.18 -15.49
CA LEU A 40 1.83 -32.10 -16.33
C LEU A 40 2.50 -30.75 -16.03
N PRO A 41 3.77 -30.70 -15.62
CA PRO A 41 4.45 -29.43 -15.44
C PRO A 41 4.38 -28.60 -16.73
N GLY A 42 3.96 -27.34 -16.67
CA GLY A 42 3.84 -26.50 -17.87
C GLY A 42 5.15 -26.39 -18.68
N SER A 43 6.31 -26.57 -18.02
CA SER A 43 7.63 -26.65 -18.68
C SER A 43 7.78 -27.86 -19.62
N GLU A 44 6.95 -28.87 -19.49
CA GLU A 44 6.96 -30.10 -20.31
C GLU A 44 6.07 -29.98 -21.55
N ALA A 45 5.18 -28.99 -21.62
CA ALA A 45 4.31 -28.80 -22.78
C ALA A 45 5.05 -28.64 -24.12
N PRO A 46 6.18 -27.90 -24.21
CA PRO A 46 6.95 -27.82 -25.45
C PRO A 46 7.49 -29.18 -25.91
N GLN A 47 7.97 -30.00 -24.97
CA GLN A 47 8.50 -31.32 -25.31
C GLN A 47 7.38 -32.26 -25.78
N ALA A 48 6.24 -32.27 -25.09
CA ALA A 48 5.06 -33.05 -25.50
C ALA A 48 4.59 -32.68 -26.92
N TRP A 49 4.65 -31.39 -27.28
CA TRP A 49 4.36 -30.92 -28.63
C TRP A 49 5.39 -31.41 -29.66
N PHE A 50 6.69 -31.35 -29.36
CA PHE A 50 7.72 -31.86 -30.27
C PHE A 50 7.65 -33.37 -30.47
N ASP A 51 7.34 -34.13 -29.43
CA ASP A 51 7.16 -35.59 -29.52
C ASP A 51 6.01 -35.94 -30.46
N PHE A 52 4.92 -35.16 -30.41
CA PHE A 52 3.81 -35.28 -31.36
C PHE A 52 4.26 -34.95 -32.79
N LEU A 53 4.92 -33.81 -33.02
CA LEU A 53 5.32 -33.39 -34.36
C LEU A 53 6.32 -34.35 -35.03
N ARG A 54 7.24 -34.95 -34.26
CA ARG A 54 8.29 -35.82 -34.79
C ARG A 54 7.85 -37.27 -34.96
N ALA A 55 7.13 -37.81 -33.99
CA ALA A 55 6.84 -39.24 -33.89
C ALA A 55 5.34 -39.57 -33.84
N GLY A 56 4.45 -38.56 -33.91
CA GLY A 56 3.02 -38.74 -33.78
C GLY A 56 2.55 -39.12 -32.38
N SER A 57 3.41 -39.01 -31.36
CA SER A 57 3.07 -39.41 -29.99
C SER A 57 2.07 -38.45 -29.36
N THR A 58 0.89 -38.95 -29.01
CA THR A 58 -0.19 -38.17 -28.37
C THR A 58 -0.26 -38.34 -26.85
N ALA A 59 0.57 -39.23 -26.29
CA ALA A 59 0.47 -39.69 -24.90
C ALA A 59 0.44 -38.56 -23.86
N ARG A 60 1.11 -37.44 -24.14
CA ARG A 60 1.23 -36.28 -23.22
C ARG A 60 0.39 -35.08 -23.64
N LEU A 61 -0.17 -35.07 -24.86
CA LEU A 61 -0.93 -33.93 -25.37
C LEU A 61 -2.24 -33.71 -24.61
N ALA A 62 -2.91 -34.79 -24.20
CA ALA A 62 -4.10 -34.68 -23.36
C ALA A 62 -3.79 -33.95 -22.04
N GLY A 63 -2.63 -34.24 -21.44
CA GLY A 63 -2.17 -33.54 -20.23
C GLY A 63 -1.87 -32.05 -20.46
N VAL A 64 -1.31 -31.68 -21.62
CA VAL A 64 -1.11 -30.26 -21.99
C VAL A 64 -2.44 -29.53 -22.12
N VAL A 65 -3.44 -30.14 -22.76
CA VAL A 65 -4.77 -29.53 -22.93
C VAL A 65 -5.47 -29.37 -21.58
N GLU A 66 -5.44 -30.39 -20.73
CA GLU A 66 -6.01 -30.33 -19.39
C GLU A 66 -5.34 -29.25 -18.53
N HIS A 67 -4.01 -29.18 -18.54
CA HIS A 67 -3.25 -28.13 -17.86
C HIS A 67 -3.67 -26.73 -18.31
N ASN A 68 -3.73 -26.50 -19.62
CA ASN A 68 -4.14 -25.20 -20.18
C ASN A 68 -5.60 -24.85 -19.83
N LEU A 69 -6.50 -25.84 -19.83
CA LEU A 69 -7.89 -25.65 -19.44
C LEU A 69 -7.97 -25.19 -17.98
N GLN A 70 -7.26 -25.87 -17.08
CA GLN A 70 -7.20 -25.50 -15.67
C GLN A 70 -6.62 -24.10 -15.48
N ASP A 71 -5.54 -23.76 -16.17
CA ASP A 71 -4.94 -22.43 -16.12
C ASP A 71 -5.94 -21.32 -16.50
N ILE A 72 -6.69 -21.51 -17.59
CA ILE A 72 -7.71 -20.55 -18.06
C ILE A 72 -8.85 -20.42 -17.03
N LEU A 73 -9.33 -21.56 -16.50
CA LEU A 73 -10.39 -21.56 -15.49
C LEU A 73 -9.93 -20.87 -14.20
N SER A 74 -8.70 -21.13 -13.75
CA SER A 74 -8.12 -20.49 -12.58
C SER A 74 -7.96 -18.98 -12.76
N LEU A 75 -7.60 -18.50 -13.94
CA LEU A 75 -7.59 -17.06 -14.22
C LEU A 75 -8.99 -16.46 -14.16
N ALA A 76 -10.00 -17.10 -14.74
CA ALA A 76 -11.38 -16.64 -14.67
C ALA A 76 -11.91 -16.58 -13.22
N MET A 77 -11.65 -17.62 -12.43
CA MET A 77 -12.01 -17.66 -11.00
C MET A 77 -11.25 -16.61 -10.19
N THR A 78 -9.97 -16.39 -10.49
CA THR A 78 -9.13 -15.38 -9.84
C THR A 78 -9.73 -13.99 -9.98
N HIS A 79 -10.24 -13.66 -11.18
CA HIS A 79 -10.86 -12.35 -11.41
C HIS A 79 -12.04 -12.11 -10.45
N VAL A 80 -12.90 -13.12 -10.24
CA VAL A 80 -14.01 -13.05 -9.28
C VAL A 80 -13.49 -13.04 -7.84
N ALA A 81 -12.48 -13.86 -7.50
CA ALA A 81 -11.91 -13.89 -6.16
C ALA A 81 -11.28 -12.55 -5.77
N LEU A 82 -10.69 -11.83 -6.72
CA LEU A 82 -10.10 -10.50 -6.47
C LEU A 82 -11.15 -9.46 -6.04
N THR A 83 -12.39 -9.53 -6.52
CA THR A 83 -13.43 -8.61 -6.05
C THR A 83 -13.76 -8.88 -4.57
N GLN A 84 -13.83 -10.16 -4.18
CA GLN A 84 -14.02 -10.56 -2.79
C GLN A 84 -12.84 -10.14 -1.90
N VAL A 85 -11.60 -10.24 -2.39
CA VAL A 85 -10.41 -9.77 -1.67
C VAL A 85 -10.48 -8.26 -1.41
N ILE A 86 -10.97 -7.47 -2.36
CA ILE A 86 -11.11 -6.02 -2.21
C ILE A 86 -12.23 -5.67 -1.23
N ASP A 87 -13.35 -6.39 -1.29
CA ASP A 87 -14.53 -6.14 -0.45
C ASP A 87 -14.30 -6.59 1.00
N GLN A 88 -13.56 -7.69 1.21
CA GLN A 88 -13.38 -8.34 2.51
C GLN A 88 -11.90 -8.67 2.78
N PRO A 89 -11.00 -7.67 2.76
CA PRO A 89 -9.57 -7.89 2.81
C PRO A 89 -9.10 -8.57 4.10
N GLU A 90 -9.86 -8.51 5.18
CA GLU A 90 -9.54 -9.21 6.44
C GLU A 90 -9.63 -10.73 6.35
N ARG A 91 -10.39 -11.26 5.38
CA ARG A 91 -10.53 -12.71 5.16
C ARG A 91 -9.40 -13.29 4.33
N HIS A 92 -8.61 -12.43 3.70
CA HIS A 92 -7.51 -12.81 2.83
C HIS A 92 -6.23 -12.26 3.44
N ALA A 93 -5.13 -13.00 3.42
CA ALA A 93 -3.85 -12.52 3.92
C ALA A 93 -3.25 -11.45 2.97
N VAL A 94 -3.93 -10.32 2.78
CA VAL A 94 -3.60 -9.27 1.82
C VAL A 94 -2.71 -8.21 2.49
N ASP A 95 -1.81 -7.62 1.72
CA ASP A 95 -1.12 -6.41 2.16
C ASP A 95 -2.09 -5.22 2.15
N ILE A 96 -2.62 -4.88 3.33
CA ILE A 96 -3.58 -3.79 3.53
C ILE A 96 -3.01 -2.45 3.04
N ALA A 97 -1.71 -2.19 3.22
CA ALA A 97 -1.10 -0.94 2.77
C ALA A 97 -0.97 -0.89 1.25
N ALA A 98 -0.75 -2.03 0.59
CA ALA A 98 -0.76 -2.14 -0.87
C ALA A 98 -2.17 -2.00 -1.44
N LEU A 99 -3.17 -2.65 -0.83
CA LEU A 99 -4.58 -2.51 -1.22
C LEU A 99 -5.05 -1.07 -1.09
N ALA A 100 -4.82 -0.42 0.06
CA ALA A 100 -5.20 0.97 0.25
C ALA A 100 -4.53 1.91 -0.74
N ARG A 101 -3.25 1.68 -1.08
CA ARG A 101 -2.55 2.47 -2.10
C ARG A 101 -3.18 2.31 -3.47
N TRP A 102 -3.57 1.09 -3.83
CA TRP A 102 -4.26 0.83 -5.08
C TRP A 102 -5.65 1.46 -5.13
N GLN A 103 -6.42 1.36 -4.04
CA GLN A 103 -7.72 2.00 -3.94
C GLN A 103 -7.61 3.53 -4.02
N ALA A 104 -6.56 4.13 -3.45
CA ALA A 104 -6.39 5.58 -3.42
C ALA A 104 -6.27 6.23 -4.82
N ASP A 105 -6.00 5.46 -5.87
CA ASP A 105 -5.96 5.97 -7.26
C ASP A 105 -7.36 6.38 -7.75
N HIS A 106 -8.43 5.78 -7.20
CA HIS A 106 -9.82 6.00 -7.66
C HIS A 106 -10.78 6.36 -6.52
N ASP A 107 -10.57 5.81 -5.33
CA ASP A 107 -11.36 6.08 -4.12
C ASP A 107 -10.46 6.30 -2.89
N THR A 108 -10.11 7.55 -2.68
CA THR A 108 -9.30 7.97 -1.53
C THR A 108 -10.03 7.84 -0.19
N ARG A 109 -11.38 7.83 -0.19
CA ARG A 109 -12.17 7.71 1.03
C ARG A 109 -12.20 6.27 1.51
N ALA A 110 -12.40 5.31 0.61
CA ALA A 110 -12.28 3.89 0.92
C ALA A 110 -10.86 3.54 1.41
N ALA A 111 -9.83 4.01 0.71
CA ALA A 111 -8.44 3.82 1.11
C ALA A 111 -8.16 4.36 2.53
N TYR A 112 -8.69 5.56 2.84
CA TYR A 112 -8.54 6.15 4.16
C TYR A 112 -9.26 5.36 5.25
N ALA A 113 -10.50 4.94 5.00
CA ALA A 113 -11.27 4.12 5.93
C ALA A 113 -10.57 2.79 6.23
N LEU A 114 -10.04 2.13 5.19
CA LEU A 114 -9.29 0.88 5.32
C LEU A 114 -8.03 1.07 6.18
N LEU A 115 -7.21 2.09 5.89
CA LEU A 115 -6.00 2.37 6.68
C LEU A 115 -6.32 2.77 8.12
N LYS A 116 -7.37 3.56 8.34
CA LYS A 116 -7.79 3.99 9.69
C LYS A 116 -8.20 2.79 10.53
N ARG A 117 -8.95 1.84 9.95
CA ARG A 117 -9.35 0.58 10.61
C ARG A 117 -8.15 -0.25 11.05
N HIS A 118 -7.10 -0.30 10.23
CA HIS A 118 -5.90 -1.13 10.47
C HIS A 118 -4.70 -0.37 11.06
N ARG A 119 -4.89 0.87 11.54
CA ARG A 119 -3.80 1.81 11.85
C ARG A 119 -2.66 1.28 12.75
N HIS A 120 -2.96 0.35 13.65
CA HIS A 120 -2.00 -0.18 14.62
C HIS A 120 -1.05 -1.23 14.03
N THR A 121 -1.49 -1.96 12.99
CA THR A 121 -0.71 -3.04 12.35
C THR A 121 -0.06 -2.61 11.03
N LEU A 122 -0.30 -1.38 10.58
CA LEU A 122 0.24 -0.88 9.32
C LEU A 122 1.78 -0.84 9.30
N PRO A 123 2.42 -1.26 8.20
CA PRO A 123 3.82 -0.96 7.98
C PRO A 123 4.05 0.54 7.80
N LEU A 124 5.32 0.97 7.85
CA LEU A 124 5.70 2.39 7.69
C LEU A 124 5.12 3.04 6.43
N SER A 125 5.09 2.32 5.31
CA SER A 125 4.51 2.79 4.05
C SER A 125 3.00 3.07 4.17
N GLY A 126 2.27 2.21 4.88
CA GLY A 126 0.85 2.38 5.21
C GLY A 126 0.61 3.56 6.13
N LYS A 127 1.38 3.68 7.22
CA LYS A 127 1.30 4.82 8.16
C LYS A 127 1.55 6.16 7.45
N ARG A 128 2.53 6.21 6.53
CA ARG A 128 2.80 7.41 5.72
C ARG A 128 1.60 7.80 4.84
N LEU A 129 0.93 6.84 4.22
CA LEU A 129 -0.28 7.10 3.44
C LEU A 129 -1.44 7.53 4.35
N LEU A 130 -1.62 6.87 5.50
CA LEU A 130 -2.63 7.21 6.49
C LEU A 130 -2.50 8.68 6.94
N GLY A 131 -1.31 9.13 7.32
CA GLY A 131 -1.10 10.52 7.74
C GLY A 131 -1.40 11.53 6.62
N ARG A 132 -1.08 11.21 5.35
CA ARG A 132 -1.44 12.07 4.20
C ARG A 132 -2.95 12.15 3.99
N LEU A 133 -3.64 11.02 4.07
CA LEU A 133 -5.09 10.96 3.87
C LEU A 133 -5.85 11.56 5.05
N ALA A 134 -5.42 11.32 6.29
CA ALA A 134 -5.99 11.93 7.49
C ALA A 134 -5.97 13.47 7.37
N ARG A 135 -4.82 14.04 6.97
CA ARG A 135 -4.71 15.47 6.66
C ARG A 135 -5.68 15.90 5.57
N ARG A 136 -5.78 15.15 4.46
CA ARG A 136 -6.67 15.46 3.33
C ARG A 136 -8.14 15.50 3.75
N PHE A 137 -8.55 14.62 4.65
CA PHE A 137 -9.92 14.55 5.18
C PHE A 137 -10.15 15.41 6.42
N GLY A 138 -9.16 16.21 6.84
CA GLY A 138 -9.27 17.09 8.00
C GLY A 138 -9.29 16.39 9.36
N ASP A 139 -8.97 15.09 9.42
CA ASP A 139 -8.79 14.36 10.69
C ASP A 139 -7.40 14.68 11.25
N TRP A 140 -7.27 15.87 11.80
CA TRP A 140 -6.03 16.39 12.34
C TRP A 140 -5.51 15.57 13.52
N GLY A 141 -6.40 15.07 14.38
CA GLY A 141 -6.02 14.23 15.52
C GLY A 141 -5.30 12.96 15.07
N LEU A 142 -5.88 12.24 14.11
CA LEU A 142 -5.23 11.05 13.56
C LEU A 142 -3.98 11.39 12.75
N ALA A 143 -3.98 12.51 12.02
CA ALA A 143 -2.81 12.95 11.25
C ALA A 143 -1.61 13.20 12.17
N THR A 144 -1.81 13.95 13.26
CA THR A 144 -0.74 14.26 14.22
C THR A 144 -0.28 13.03 14.97
N GLU A 145 -1.21 12.18 15.44
CA GLU A 145 -0.87 10.88 16.07
C GLU A 145 0.03 10.04 15.15
N THR A 146 -0.36 9.94 13.87
CA THR A 146 0.38 9.18 12.87
C THR A 146 1.75 9.79 12.58
N TRP A 147 1.82 11.12 12.42
CA TRP A 147 3.09 11.80 12.17
C TRP A 147 4.02 11.77 13.38
N ASP A 148 3.50 11.84 14.61
CA ASP A 148 4.28 11.75 15.83
C ASP A 148 4.99 10.40 15.92
N ALA A 149 4.24 9.30 15.73
CA ALA A 149 4.82 7.97 15.69
C ALA A 149 5.90 7.83 14.61
N LEU A 150 5.67 8.39 13.41
CA LEU A 150 6.66 8.37 12.33
C LEU A 150 7.88 9.26 12.60
N SER A 151 7.69 10.41 13.24
CA SER A 151 8.75 11.37 13.60
C SER A 151 9.68 10.78 14.67
N GLN A 152 9.13 10.02 15.64
CA GLN A 152 9.92 9.28 16.62
C GLN A 152 10.79 8.21 15.97
N MET A 153 10.36 7.63 14.84
CA MET A 153 11.14 6.70 14.03
C MET A 153 12.07 7.38 13.01
N GLY A 154 12.28 8.70 13.11
CA GLY A 154 13.19 9.46 12.25
C GLY A 154 12.64 9.81 10.86
N CYS A 155 11.32 9.68 10.62
CA CYS A 155 10.74 10.04 9.33
C CYS A 155 10.70 11.57 9.15
N ARG A 156 11.72 12.14 8.50
CA ARG A 156 11.84 13.58 8.19
C ARG A 156 10.54 14.21 7.70
N SER A 157 9.87 13.58 6.73
CA SER A 157 8.65 14.14 6.14
C SER A 157 7.49 14.24 7.14
N ALA A 158 7.44 13.37 8.16
CA ALA A 158 6.43 13.44 9.21
C ALA A 158 6.75 14.55 10.22
N THR A 159 8.02 14.66 10.62
CA THR A 159 8.52 15.77 11.46
C THR A 159 8.20 17.13 10.81
N GLU A 160 8.39 17.24 9.49
CA GLU A 160 8.07 18.47 8.76
C GLU A 160 6.56 18.78 8.74
N GLN A 161 5.71 17.75 8.62
CA GLN A 161 4.26 17.95 8.71
C GLN A 161 3.83 18.41 10.10
N LEU A 162 4.44 17.90 11.17
CA LEU A 162 4.16 18.36 12.55
C LEU A 162 4.56 19.81 12.76
N ALA A 163 5.74 20.21 12.27
CA ALA A 163 6.18 21.61 12.31
C ALA A 163 5.16 22.52 11.59
N LYS A 164 4.71 22.14 10.38
CA LYS A 164 3.68 22.87 9.62
C LYS A 164 2.33 22.92 10.34
N TYR A 165 1.89 21.78 10.89
CA TYR A 165 0.62 21.67 11.59
C TYR A 165 0.58 22.59 12.82
N HIS A 166 1.63 22.54 13.65
CA HIS A 166 1.69 23.38 14.84
C HIS A 166 1.87 24.87 14.50
N GLU A 167 2.58 25.19 13.41
CA GLU A 167 2.72 26.57 12.94
C GLU A 167 1.40 27.17 12.43
N HIS A 168 0.64 26.42 11.63
CA HIS A 168 -0.47 26.98 10.84
C HIS A 168 -1.86 26.60 11.35
N ILE A 169 -2.01 25.41 11.94
CA ILE A 169 -3.31 24.86 12.33
C ILE A 169 -3.52 25.01 13.84
N SER A 170 -2.69 24.36 14.67
CA SER A 170 -2.87 24.44 16.13
C SER A 170 -2.36 25.75 16.74
N ARG A 171 -1.55 26.51 15.99
CA ARG A 171 -0.87 27.74 16.43
C ARG A 171 -0.03 27.58 17.70
N ASP A 172 0.42 26.35 17.96
CA ASP A 172 1.37 26.08 19.04
C ASP A 172 2.78 26.31 18.51
N LEU A 173 3.22 27.56 18.56
CA LEU A 173 4.50 27.95 17.97
C LEU A 173 5.70 27.30 18.68
N LYS A 174 5.59 26.97 19.98
CA LYS A 174 6.64 26.27 20.72
C LYS A 174 6.82 24.84 20.20
N ARG A 175 5.72 24.11 20.00
CA ARG A 175 5.77 22.79 19.34
C ARG A 175 6.25 22.90 17.90
N ALA A 176 5.82 23.94 17.17
CA ALA A 176 6.28 24.16 15.79
C ALA A 176 7.81 24.32 15.73
N GLN A 177 8.38 25.13 16.62
CA GLN A 177 9.82 25.30 16.77
C GLN A 177 10.50 23.97 17.11
N HIS A 178 10.01 23.25 18.13
CA HIS A 178 10.57 21.97 18.56
C HIS A 178 10.70 20.96 17.39
N TYR A 179 9.64 20.79 16.58
CA TYR A 179 9.73 19.89 15.43
C TYR A 179 10.60 20.45 14.30
N CYS A 180 10.66 21.77 14.11
CA CYS A 180 11.53 22.39 13.10
C CYS A 180 13.00 22.19 13.43
N GLU A 181 13.40 22.29 14.70
CA GLU A 181 14.78 22.08 15.16
C GLU A 181 15.26 20.62 15.01
N ARG A 182 14.32 19.67 14.97
CA ARG A 182 14.62 18.24 14.73
C ARG A 182 14.81 17.89 13.26
N LEU A 183 14.54 18.81 12.33
CA LEU A 183 14.79 18.60 10.91
C LEU A 183 16.29 18.80 10.59
N PRO A 184 16.82 18.16 9.53
CA PRO A 184 18.16 18.47 9.05
C PRO A 184 18.32 19.96 8.76
N ILE A 185 19.47 20.52 9.15
CA ILE A 185 19.78 21.93 8.93
C ILE A 185 20.03 22.13 7.44
N ASP A 186 19.08 22.80 6.80
CA ASP A 186 19.14 23.24 5.40
C ASP A 186 18.43 24.59 5.24
N ALA A 187 18.47 25.16 4.03
CA ALA A 187 17.89 26.46 3.75
C ALA A 187 16.36 26.51 4.00
N ASP A 188 15.65 25.39 3.89
CA ASP A 188 14.20 25.34 4.13
C ASP A 188 13.89 25.32 5.62
N GLN A 189 14.66 24.53 6.37
CA GLN A 189 14.59 24.46 7.82
C GLN A 189 14.88 25.83 8.44
N GLN A 190 15.97 26.50 8.03
CA GLN A 190 16.37 27.79 8.60
C GLN A 190 15.33 28.88 8.32
N ARG A 191 14.78 28.92 7.09
CA ARG A 191 13.71 29.86 6.73
C ARG A 191 12.45 29.64 7.55
N ARG A 192 12.08 28.38 7.81
CA ARG A 192 10.93 28.04 8.67
C ARG A 192 11.21 28.43 10.12
N LEU A 193 12.37 28.09 10.66
CA LEU A 193 12.75 28.39 12.04
C LEU A 193 12.73 29.90 12.30
N ASN A 194 13.37 30.70 11.45
CA ASN A 194 13.37 32.16 11.55
C ASN A 194 11.93 32.72 11.56
N ARG A 195 11.06 32.21 10.68
CA ARG A 195 9.66 32.63 10.63
C ARG A 195 8.90 32.28 11.92
N ILE A 196 9.13 31.10 12.50
CA ILE A 196 8.50 30.68 13.76
C ILE A 196 9.01 31.51 14.93
N VAL A 197 10.32 31.73 15.04
CA VAL A 197 10.94 32.55 16.08
C VAL A 197 10.43 33.98 16.04
N ASN A 198 10.31 34.59 14.85
CA ASN A 198 9.74 35.93 14.71
C ASN A 198 8.27 35.98 15.20
N LYS A 199 7.46 34.96 14.87
CA LYS A 199 6.08 34.89 15.35
C LYS A 199 5.99 34.71 16.87
N LEU A 200 6.87 33.90 17.46
CA LEU A 200 6.98 33.72 18.91
C LEU A 200 7.32 35.04 19.60
N HIS A 201 8.35 35.74 19.10
CA HIS A 201 8.75 37.02 19.64
C HIS A 201 7.61 38.04 19.63
N VAL A 202 6.88 38.16 18.51
CA VAL A 202 5.71 39.03 18.42
C VAL A 202 4.61 38.62 19.40
N GLN A 203 4.35 37.32 19.55
CA GLN A 203 3.35 36.80 20.49
C GLN A 203 3.73 37.06 21.96
N GLU A 204 5.02 37.01 22.29
CA GLU A 204 5.55 37.29 23.64
C GLU A 204 5.55 38.79 23.97
N MET A 205 5.59 39.68 22.97
CA MET A 205 5.52 41.13 23.16
C MET A 205 4.08 41.68 23.22
N GLN A 206 3.08 40.95 22.71
CA GLN A 206 1.66 41.36 22.74
C GLN A 206 1.03 41.55 24.14
N PRO A 207 1.42 40.82 25.22
CA PRO A 207 0.89 41.05 26.56
C PRO A 207 1.31 42.38 27.19
N LEU A 208 2.23 43.13 26.59
CA LEU A 208 2.78 44.40 27.12
C LEU A 208 2.09 45.65 26.55
N LEU A 209 1.05 45.51 25.72
CA LEU A 209 0.43 46.61 24.97
C LEU A 209 -1.07 46.84 25.25
N HIS A 210 -1.67 46.15 26.23
CA HIS A 210 -3.02 46.45 26.69
C HIS A 210 -3.05 46.61 28.21
N PRO A 211 -3.16 47.86 28.74
CA PRO A 211 -3.49 48.11 30.14
C PRO A 211 -4.95 47.75 30.46
#